data_AF-A0A7S3I2S8-F1
#
_entry.id   AF-A0A7S3I2S8-F1
#
_cell.length_a   1.000
_cell.length_b   1.000
_cell.length_c   1.000
_cell.angle_alpha   90.00
_cell.angle_beta   90.00
_cell.angle_gamma   90.00
#
_symmetry.space_group_name_H-M   'P 1'
#
loop_
_entity.id
_entity.type
_entity.pdbx_description
1 polymer ?
#
loop_
_entity_poly.entity_id
_entity_poly.type
_entity_poly.pdbx_seq_one_letter_code
_entity_poly.pdbx_strand_id
1 'polypeptide(L)'
;MISKFKDVLVNEELEPERTRDALKTLNEQVHHQETADMMIEQGILSIAAELLKHEDPEVREQAALLQGSFALSGIGREMFIDYVFESLKELLEDEDLRVREASSWALQRVSVNEDGCQRLVEGAVPEIMILSFIQ
;
A
#
# COMPACT_ATOMS: atom_id res chain seq x y z
N MET A 1 15.44 14.25 -0.77
CA MET A 1 15.70 12.93 -0.16
C MET A 1 14.76 11.90 -0.75
N ILE A 2 13.44 12.15 -0.73
CA ILE A 2 12.41 11.31 -1.37
C ILE A 2 12.67 11.06 -2.87
N SER A 3 13.12 12.07 -3.60
CA SER A 3 13.48 11.92 -5.03
C SER A 3 14.50 10.81 -5.31
N LYS A 4 15.42 10.54 -4.38
CA LYS A 4 16.38 9.43 -4.54
C LYS A 4 15.70 8.07 -4.38
N PHE A 5 14.71 7.96 -3.50
CA PHE A 5 13.94 6.72 -3.36
C PHE A 5 13.11 6.43 -4.61
N LYS A 6 12.58 7.46 -5.26
CA LYS A 6 11.92 7.30 -6.56
C LYS A 6 12.83 6.57 -7.56
N ASP A 7 14.05 7.07 -7.75
CA ASP A 7 15.02 6.49 -8.69
C ASP A 7 15.38 5.04 -8.33
N VAL A 8 15.42 4.71 -7.03
CA VAL A 8 15.65 3.35 -6.55
C VAL A 8 14.45 2.44 -6.85
N LEU A 9 13.22 2.89 -6.58
CA LEU A 9 12.01 2.07 -6.70
C LEU A 9 11.61 1.78 -8.16
N VAL A 10 11.99 2.64 -9.11
CA VAL A 10 11.69 2.42 -10.55
C VAL A 10 12.74 1.58 -11.26
N ASN A 11 13.82 1.18 -10.57
CA ASN A 11 14.88 0.39 -11.16
C ASN A 11 14.53 -1.10 -11.10
N GLU A 12 14.02 -1.64 -12.21
CA GLU A 12 13.64 -3.05 -12.34
C GLU A 12 14.83 -4.03 -12.25
N GLU A 13 16.08 -3.57 -12.46
CA GLU A 13 17.28 -4.39 -12.32
C GLU A 13 17.82 -4.45 -10.89
N LEU A 14 17.14 -3.80 -9.95
CA LEU A 14 17.60 -3.71 -8.57
C LEU A 14 17.23 -4.98 -7.78
N GLU A 15 18.18 -5.46 -6.97
CA GLU A 15 17.93 -6.55 -6.03
C GLU A 15 16.71 -6.24 -5.12
N PRO A 16 15.77 -7.19 -4.92
CA PRO A 16 14.57 -7.00 -4.10
C PRO A 16 14.85 -6.42 -2.71
N GLU A 17 15.99 -6.80 -2.12
CA GLU A 17 16.45 -6.33 -0.82
C GLU A 17 16.53 -4.79 -0.76
N ARG A 18 17.03 -4.15 -1.82
CA ARG A 18 17.19 -2.70 -1.87
C ARG A 18 15.86 -1.99 -2.08
N THR A 19 14.98 -2.57 -2.89
CA THR A 19 13.60 -2.08 -3.07
C THR A 19 12.85 -2.11 -1.74
N ARG A 20 12.94 -3.22 -1.02
CA ARG A 20 12.38 -3.38 0.32
C ARG A 20 12.93 -2.36 1.31
N ASP A 21 14.25 -2.17 1.36
CA ASP A 21 14.88 -1.24 2.31
C ASP A 21 14.51 0.22 2.01
N ALA A 22 14.34 0.57 0.73
CA ALA A 22 13.79 1.85 0.33
C ALA A 22 12.35 2.04 0.82
N LEU A 23 11.48 1.05 0.64
CA LEU A 23 10.09 1.10 1.12
C LEU A 23 10.01 1.20 2.65
N LYS A 24 10.83 0.43 3.39
CA LYS A 24 10.93 0.52 4.85
C LYS A 24 11.29 1.93 5.30
N THR A 25 12.29 2.54 4.66
CA THR A 25 12.71 3.90 4.97
C THR A 25 11.61 4.93 4.67
N LEU A 26 10.82 4.73 3.61
CA LEU A 26 9.66 5.58 3.31
C LEU A 26 8.54 5.41 4.35
N ASN A 27 8.27 4.18 4.79
CA ASN A 27 7.31 3.88 5.87
C ASN A 27 7.67 4.55 7.21
N GLU A 28 8.96 4.68 7.51
CA GLU A 28 9.45 5.43 8.69
C GLU A 28 9.37 6.96 8.53
N GLN A 29 9.13 7.47 7.32
CA GLN A 29 9.08 8.91 7.06
C GLN A 29 7.66 9.43 6.87
N VAL A 30 6.71 8.60 6.41
CA VAL A 30 5.34 8.99 6.03
C VAL A 30 4.41 9.34 7.21
N HIS A 31 4.93 9.55 8.41
CA HIS A 31 4.14 9.76 9.63
C HIS A 31 3.35 11.08 9.68
N HIS A 32 3.73 12.08 8.87
CA HIS A 32 3.08 13.39 8.85
C HIS A 32 2.42 13.65 7.50
N GLN A 33 1.26 14.32 7.52
CA GLN A 33 0.48 14.65 6.32
C GLN A 33 1.32 15.38 5.28
N GLU A 34 2.12 16.38 5.67
CA GLU A 34 3.01 17.11 4.75
C GLU A 34 4.01 16.19 4.04
N THR A 35 4.52 15.17 4.74
CA THR A 35 5.45 14.21 4.14
C THR A 35 4.73 13.25 3.20
N ALA A 36 3.54 12.79 3.57
CA ALA A 36 2.69 11.97 2.70
C ALA A 36 2.33 12.73 1.41
N ASP A 37 1.92 13.99 1.51
CA ASP A 37 1.56 14.83 0.36
C ASP A 37 2.77 15.05 -0.55
N MET A 38 3.94 15.36 0.02
CA MET A 38 5.20 15.48 -0.74
C MET A 38 5.63 14.17 -1.45
N MET A 39 5.40 13.01 -0.82
CA MET A 39 5.67 11.70 -1.44
C MET A 39 4.71 11.42 -2.60
N ILE A 40 3.43 11.75 -2.40
CA ILE A 40 2.38 11.66 -3.42
C ILE A 40 2.72 12.52 -4.63
N GLU A 41 3.08 13.79 -4.42
CA GLU A 41 3.47 14.72 -5.50
C GLU A 41 4.68 14.24 -6.29
N GLN A 42 5.60 13.50 -5.64
CA GLN A 42 6.76 12.90 -6.32
C GLN A 42 6.43 11.60 -7.07
N GLY A 43 5.21 11.09 -6.95
CA GLY A 43 4.73 9.87 -7.60
C GLY A 43 5.04 8.59 -6.83
N ILE A 44 5.44 8.68 -5.56
CA ILE A 44 5.78 7.51 -4.73
C ILE A 44 4.57 6.61 -4.54
N LEU A 45 3.36 7.16 -4.36
CA LEU A 45 2.14 6.36 -4.22
C LEU A 45 1.91 5.46 -5.43
N SER A 46 2.00 6.02 -6.64
CA SER A 46 1.78 5.26 -7.88
C SER A 46 2.84 4.18 -8.06
N ILE A 47 4.11 4.49 -7.79
CA ILE A 47 5.21 3.51 -7.87
C ILE A 47 5.00 2.39 -6.86
N ALA A 48 4.69 2.73 -5.61
CA ALA A 48 4.40 1.74 -4.57
C ALA A 48 3.14 0.92 -4.89
N ALA A 49 2.20 1.42 -5.67
CA ALA A 49 1.01 0.68 -6.09
C ALA A 49 1.37 -0.44 -7.08
N GLU A 50 2.29 -0.17 -8.01
CA GLU A 50 2.81 -1.20 -8.92
C GLU A 50 3.60 -2.28 -8.17
N LEU A 51 4.33 -1.90 -7.12
CA LEU A 51 5.10 -2.82 -6.28
C LEU A 51 4.24 -3.78 -5.44
N LEU A 52 2.91 -3.59 -5.38
CA LEU A 52 1.99 -4.57 -4.80
C LEU A 52 1.98 -5.90 -5.57
N LYS A 53 2.46 -5.92 -6.82
CA LYS A 53 2.53 -7.12 -7.67
C LYS A 53 3.93 -7.71 -7.76
N HIS A 54 4.87 -7.23 -6.95
CA HIS A 54 6.26 -7.65 -6.97
C HIS A 54 6.39 -9.14 -6.58
N GLU A 55 7.37 -9.86 -7.13
CA GLU A 55 7.58 -11.29 -6.86
C GLU A 55 7.97 -11.56 -5.40
N ASP A 56 8.80 -10.70 -4.83
CA ASP A 56 9.24 -10.76 -3.44
C ASP A 56 8.10 -10.34 -2.47
N PRO A 57 7.70 -11.21 -1.52
CA PRO A 57 6.62 -10.92 -0.58
C PRO A 57 6.94 -9.78 0.38
N GLU A 58 8.20 -9.56 0.78
CA GLU A 58 8.55 -8.44 1.66
C GLU A 58 8.43 -7.10 0.94
N VAL A 59 8.68 -7.08 -0.38
CA VAL A 59 8.41 -5.88 -1.19
C VAL A 59 6.90 -5.59 -1.23
N ARG A 60 6.07 -6.61 -1.46
CA ARG A 60 4.59 -6.45 -1.45
C ARG A 60 4.09 -5.98 -0.08
N GLU A 61 4.56 -6.60 1.00
CA GLU A 61 4.24 -6.23 2.39
C GLU A 61 4.53 -4.74 2.64
N GLN A 62 5.75 -4.30 2.34
CA GLN A 62 6.18 -2.92 2.60
C GLN A 62 5.47 -1.91 1.71
N ALA A 63 5.15 -2.30 0.47
CA ALA A 63 4.34 -1.49 -0.44
C ALA A 63 2.91 -1.31 0.11
N ALA A 64 2.26 -2.38 0.59
CA ALA A 64 0.93 -2.32 1.18
C ALA A 64 0.89 -1.42 2.44
N LEU A 65 1.88 -1.54 3.33
CA LEU A 65 2.01 -0.64 4.50
C LEU A 65 2.16 0.83 4.09
N LEU A 66 2.90 1.11 3.02
CA LEU A 66 3.06 2.48 2.55
C LEU A 66 1.75 3.03 1.98
N GLN A 67 0.98 2.21 1.25
CA GLN A 67 -0.34 2.58 0.75
C GLN A 67 -1.33 2.92 1.87
N GLY A 68 -1.40 2.09 2.92
CA GLY A 68 -2.27 2.36 4.07
C GLY A 68 -1.88 3.64 4.85
N SER A 69 -0.62 4.05 4.75
CA SER A 69 -0.17 5.35 5.27
C SER A 69 -0.73 6.51 4.45
N PHE A 70 -0.71 6.40 3.11
CA PHE A 70 -1.28 7.42 2.23
C PHE A 70 -2.82 7.51 2.27
N ALA A 71 -3.51 6.41 2.58
CA ALA A 71 -4.98 6.36 2.67
C ALA A 71 -5.60 7.40 3.64
N LEU A 72 -4.82 7.90 4.60
CA LEU A 72 -5.26 8.94 5.54
C LEU A 72 -5.08 10.37 5.01
N SER A 73 -4.22 10.60 4.01
CA SER A 73 -4.11 11.91 3.33
C SER A 73 -5.36 12.17 2.49
N GLY A 74 -5.75 13.45 2.36
CA GLY A 74 -6.87 13.85 1.50
C GLY A 74 -6.65 13.43 0.04
N ILE A 75 -5.49 13.79 -0.54
CA ILE A 75 -5.14 13.44 -1.93
C ILE A 75 -4.90 11.93 -2.05
N GLY A 76 -4.22 11.34 -1.05
CA GLY A 76 -3.91 9.91 -1.06
C GLY A 76 -5.16 9.03 -1.06
N ARG A 77 -6.24 9.48 -0.42
CA ARG A 77 -7.50 8.71 -0.33
C ARG A 77 -8.19 8.52 -1.68
N GLU A 78 -8.30 9.59 -2.48
CA GLU A 78 -8.92 9.50 -3.81
C GLU A 78 -8.15 8.52 -4.69
N MET A 79 -6.83 8.67 -4.74
CA MET A 79 -5.97 7.76 -5.51
C MET A 79 -5.98 6.33 -4.98
N PHE A 80 -6.12 6.15 -3.67
CA PHE A 80 -6.20 4.81 -3.08
C PHE A 80 -7.41 4.06 -3.61
N ILE A 81 -8.59 4.69 -3.65
CA ILE A 81 -9.82 4.05 -4.13
C ILE A 81 -9.70 3.67 -5.61
N ASP A 82 -9.13 4.56 -6.44
CA ASP A 82 -9.08 4.36 -7.89
C ASP A 82 -7.98 3.39 -8.35
N TYR A 83 -6.81 3.40 -7.69
CA TYR A 83 -5.62 2.71 -8.20
C TYR A 83 -5.10 1.58 -7.30
N VAL A 84 -5.44 1.59 -6.02
CA VAL A 84 -4.80 0.74 -5.02
C VAL A 84 -5.75 -0.31 -4.45
N PHE A 85 -7.03 0.03 -4.34
CA PHE A 85 -8.03 -0.78 -3.65
C PHE A 85 -8.13 -2.22 -4.16
N GLU A 86 -8.25 -2.43 -5.47
CA GLU A 86 -8.40 -3.79 -6.02
C GLU A 86 -7.14 -4.63 -5.82
N SER A 87 -5.95 -4.05 -6.01
CA SER A 87 -4.67 -4.75 -5.75
C SER A 87 -4.57 -5.18 -4.29
N LEU A 88 -4.91 -4.30 -3.33
CA LEU A 88 -4.90 -4.70 -1.92
C LEU A 88 -5.94 -5.77 -1.61
N LYS A 89 -7.15 -5.65 -2.19
CA LYS A 89 -8.18 -6.67 -2.01
C LYS A 89 -7.71 -8.04 -2.50
N GLU A 90 -7.01 -8.12 -3.63
CA GLU A 90 -6.37 -9.36 -4.11
C GLU A 90 -5.30 -9.89 -3.13
N LEU A 91 -4.48 -9.00 -2.56
CA LEU A 91 -3.46 -9.36 -1.57
C LEU A 91 -4.01 -9.90 -0.24
N LEU A 92 -5.32 -9.83 0.00
CA LEU A 92 -5.91 -10.53 1.14
C LEU A 92 -5.74 -12.04 1.03
N GLU A 93 -5.60 -12.59 -0.18
CA GLU A 93 -5.41 -14.02 -0.43
C GLU A 93 -3.95 -14.36 -0.79
N ASP A 94 -2.99 -13.47 -0.52
CA ASP A 94 -1.56 -13.68 -0.80
C ASP A 94 -1.01 -14.95 -0.13
N GLU A 95 0.01 -15.59 -0.69
CA GLU A 95 0.61 -16.79 -0.08
C GLU A 95 1.34 -16.48 1.24
N ASP A 96 1.86 -15.26 1.41
CA ASP A 96 2.55 -14.82 2.64
C ASP A 96 1.59 -14.12 3.60
N LEU A 97 1.48 -14.65 4.83
CA LEU A 97 0.61 -14.11 5.88
C LEU A 97 0.92 -12.63 6.19
N ARG A 98 2.19 -12.21 6.15
CA ARG A 98 2.58 -10.81 6.42
C ARG A 98 1.99 -9.86 5.39
N VAL A 99 1.91 -10.30 4.13
CA VAL A 99 1.30 -9.53 3.04
C VAL A 99 -0.21 -9.40 3.25
N ARG A 100 -0.89 -10.49 3.67
CA ARG A 100 -2.32 -10.46 4.03
C ARG A 100 -2.58 -9.47 5.16
N GLU A 101 -1.77 -9.51 6.21
CA GLU A 101 -1.89 -8.62 7.37
C GLU A 101 -1.65 -7.15 6.98
N ALA A 102 -0.62 -6.87 6.18
CA ALA A 102 -0.32 -5.54 5.69
C ALA A 102 -1.46 -4.99 4.80
N SER A 103 -2.00 -5.82 3.91
CA SER A 103 -3.14 -5.44 3.07
C SER A 103 -4.39 -5.17 3.90
N SER A 104 -4.71 -6.07 4.85
CA SER A 104 -5.84 -5.88 5.76
C SER A 104 -5.73 -4.59 6.55
N TRP A 105 -4.52 -4.27 7.05
CA TRP A 105 -4.26 -3.01 7.72
C TRP A 105 -4.48 -1.82 6.78
N ALA A 106 -3.97 -1.86 5.56
CA ALA A 106 -4.14 -0.77 4.60
C ALA A 106 -5.61 -0.54 4.21
N LEU A 107 -6.39 -1.61 4.00
CA LEU A 107 -7.82 -1.53 3.70
C LEU A 107 -8.64 -1.02 4.90
N GLN A 108 -8.28 -1.39 6.12
CA GLN A 108 -8.90 -0.81 7.32
C GLN A 108 -8.75 0.71 7.36
N ARG A 109 -7.64 1.26 6.86
CA ARG A 109 -7.34 2.69 6.96
C ARG A 109 -8.30 3.55 6.15
N VAL A 110 -8.91 3.03 5.08
CA VAL A 110 -9.96 3.75 4.36
C VAL A 110 -11.31 3.72 5.07
N SER A 111 -11.52 2.86 6.07
CA SER A 111 -12.78 2.81 6.82
C SER A 111 -12.99 4.00 7.77
N VAL A 112 -12.08 4.97 7.82
CA VAL A 112 -12.19 6.13 8.71
C VAL A 112 -13.22 7.16 8.22
N ASN A 113 -13.66 7.08 6.96
CA ASN A 113 -14.70 7.93 6.40
C ASN A 113 -15.84 7.11 5.77
N GLU A 114 -16.94 7.78 5.46
CA GLU A 114 -18.15 7.18 4.89
C GLU A 114 -17.88 6.54 3.52
N ASP A 115 -17.22 7.26 2.60
CA ASP A 115 -16.94 6.75 1.25
C ASP A 115 -16.06 5.50 1.27
N GLY A 116 -15.03 5.47 2.10
CA GLY A 116 -14.15 4.32 2.22
C GLY A 116 -14.84 3.14 2.90
N CYS A 117 -15.66 3.37 3.92
CA CYS A 117 -16.54 2.35 4.49
C CYS A 117 -17.47 1.75 3.43
N GLN A 118 -18.14 2.60 2.66
CA GLN A 118 -19.05 2.17 1.59
C GLN A 118 -18.29 1.33 0.55
N ARG A 119 -17.11 1.78 0.13
CA ARG A 119 -16.28 1.06 -0.84
C ARG A 119 -15.84 -0.32 -0.36
N LEU A 120 -15.51 -0.46 0.93
CA LEU A 120 -15.19 -1.76 1.54
C LEU A 120 -16.38 -2.73 1.49
N VAL A 121 -17.58 -2.25 1.81
CA VAL A 121 -18.82 -3.05 1.77
C VAL A 121 -19.17 -3.45 0.33
N GLU A 122 -19.15 -2.51 -0.61
CA GLU A 122 -19.39 -2.78 -2.04
C GLU A 122 -18.35 -3.75 -2.62
N GLY A 123 -17.13 -3.69 -2.11
CA GLY A 123 -16.05 -4.61 -2.47
C GLY A 123 -16.12 -5.99 -1.83
N ALA A 124 -17.08 -6.26 -0.93
CA ALA A 124 -17.15 -7.46 -0.10
C ALA A 124 -15.85 -7.76 0.68
N VAL A 125 -15.13 -6.69 1.06
CA VAL A 125 -13.82 -6.80 1.71
C VAL A 125 -13.91 -7.49 3.09
N PRO A 126 -14.90 -7.18 3.96
CA PRO A 126 -15.03 -7.87 5.24
C PRO A 126 -15.18 -9.40 5.10
N GLU A 127 -15.97 -9.86 4.14
CA GLU A 127 -16.17 -11.29 3.87
C GLU A 127 -14.88 -11.95 3.40
N ILE A 128 -14.16 -11.32 2.47
CA ILE A 128 -12.88 -11.83 1.96
C ILE A 128 -11.83 -11.88 3.07
N MET A 129 -11.73 -10.83 3.90
CA MET A 129 -10.82 -10.83 5.05
C MET A 129 -11.11 -11.99 6.00
N ILE A 130 -12.37 -12.26 6.33
CA ILE A 130 -12.71 -13.40 7.21
C ILE A 130 -12.25 -14.72 6.59
N LEU A 131 -12.46 -14.87 5.28
CA LEU A 131 -12.09 -16.10 4.55
C LEU A 131 -10.58 -16.27 4.39
N SER A 132 -9.79 -15.19 4.38
CA SER A 132 -8.35 -15.28 4.15
C SER A 132 -7.52 -15.70 5.36
N PHE A 133 -8.07 -15.59 6.58
CA PHE A 133 -7.40 -16.01 7.81
C PHE A 133 -7.79 -17.41 8.29
N ILE A 134 -8.73 -18.08 7.61
CA ILE A 134 -9.14 -19.45 7.90
C ILE A 134 -8.57 -20.49 6.90
N GLN A 135 -7.83 -20.03 5.90
CA GLN A 135 -7.17 -20.83 4.86
C GLN A 135 -5.66 -20.84 5.06
#